data_AF-A0A5J5J4Y2-F1
#
_entry.id   AF-A0A5J5J4Y2-F1
#
_cell.length_a   1.000
_cell.length_b   1.000
_cell.length_c   1.000
_cell.angle_alpha   90.00
_cell.angle_beta   90.00
_cell.angle_gamma   90.00
#
_symmetry.space_group_name_H-M   'P 1'
#
loop_
_entity.id
_entity.type
_entity.pdbx_description
1 polymer ?
#
loop_
_entity_poly.entity_id
_entity_poly.type
_entity_poly.pdbx_seq_one_letter_code
_entity_poly.pdbx_strand_id
1 'polypeptide(L)'
;MTLTRPRTMTVEAFESTRKLSPLVRVTAEGLRMHADDHGRGFVEFRQILADVWPETSEVTESVLVDHLLILAEAEVICLYEHGGRSCYAFVVWGRVDRAGDTAIPEPPPFARRSREPRETLAAGEREGERERGGEREGESERERETPRMSREVLPPDPFCADHPGGILEPCIACQNARLRNKRFLDIRRWEMRHNDDDSF
;
A
#
# COMPACT_ATOMS: atom_id res chain seq x y z
N MET A 1 -5.55 35.51 20.44
CA MET A 1 -4.35 35.32 19.61
C MET A 1 -3.65 34.07 20.12
N THR A 2 -3.86 32.94 19.45
CA THR A 2 -3.09 31.71 19.71
C THR A 2 -1.66 31.97 19.26
N LEU A 3 -0.72 31.94 20.20
CA LEU A 3 0.71 32.04 19.89
C LEU A 3 1.10 30.81 19.06
N THR A 4 1.38 30.98 17.78
CA THR A 4 1.95 29.93 16.94
C THR A 4 3.30 29.54 17.52
N ARG A 5 3.37 28.33 18.08
CA ARG A 5 4.60 27.80 18.67
C ARG A 5 5.55 27.40 17.54
N PRO A 6 6.84 27.75 17.61
CA PRO A 6 7.79 27.36 16.58
C PRO A 6 7.92 25.83 16.56
N ARG A 7 7.64 25.24 15.40
CA ARG A 7 7.90 23.81 15.15
C ARG A 7 9.29 23.69 14.52
N THR A 8 10.29 23.39 15.34
CA THR A 8 11.67 23.23 14.86
C THR A 8 11.89 21.84 14.29
N MET A 9 12.40 21.77 13.06
CA MET A 9 12.90 20.52 12.47
C MET A 9 14.30 20.24 13.04
N THR A 10 14.47 19.08 13.68
CA THR A 10 15.78 18.65 14.18
C THR A 10 16.66 18.16 13.02
N VAL A 11 17.98 18.19 13.22
CA VAL A 11 18.94 17.67 12.22
C VAL A 11 18.68 16.20 11.92
N GLU A 12 18.43 15.39 12.95
CA GLU A 12 18.11 13.97 12.81
C GLU A 12 16.83 13.73 11.98
N ALA A 13 15.78 14.52 12.21
CA ALA A 13 14.55 14.45 11.41
C ALA A 13 14.77 14.89 9.94
N PHE A 14 15.68 15.84 9.71
CA PHE A 14 16.06 16.21 8.36
C PHE A 14 16.87 15.10 7.67
N GLU A 15 17.77 14.43 8.39
CA GLU A 15 18.58 13.35 7.84
C GLU A 15 17.77 12.12 7.45
N SER A 16 16.69 11.80 8.17
CA SER A 16 15.80 10.70 7.83
C SER A 16 14.96 11.00 6.58
N THR A 17 14.57 12.26 6.37
CA THR A 17 13.73 12.66 5.23
C THR A 17 14.52 13.02 3.96
N ARG A 18 15.77 13.51 4.05
CA ARG A 18 16.52 14.02 2.88
C ARG A 18 16.75 13.01 1.75
N LYS A 19 16.73 11.71 2.07
CA LYS A 19 16.95 10.61 1.11
C LYS A 19 15.68 10.23 0.32
N LEU A 20 14.52 10.74 0.72
CA LEU A 20 13.23 10.41 0.12
C LEU A 20 12.97 11.25 -1.13
N SER A 21 12.01 10.80 -1.94
CA SER A 21 11.58 11.54 -3.13
C SER A 21 11.07 12.94 -2.75
N PRO A 22 11.24 13.96 -3.62
CA PRO A 22 10.84 15.33 -3.31
C PRO A 22 9.39 15.47 -2.83
N LEU A 23 8.44 14.77 -3.47
CA LEU A 23 7.02 14.80 -3.10
C LEU A 23 6.75 14.16 -1.72
N VAL A 24 7.44 13.06 -1.41
CA VAL A 24 7.32 12.42 -0.09
C VAL A 24 7.89 13.33 1.01
N ARG A 25 8.98 14.07 0.74
CA ARG A 25 9.51 15.06 1.69
C ARG A 25 8.55 16.20 1.94
N VAL A 26 7.92 16.75 0.89
CA VAL A 26 6.90 17.80 1.03
C VAL A 26 5.73 17.28 1.86
N THR A 27 5.32 16.03 1.64
CA THR A 27 4.28 15.38 2.46
C THR A 27 4.70 15.30 3.93
N ALA A 28 5.94 14.91 4.23
CA ALA A 28 6.45 14.85 5.59
C ALA A 28 6.48 16.22 6.28
N GLU A 29 6.90 17.26 5.56
CA GLU A 29 6.94 18.63 6.07
C GLU A 29 5.52 19.17 6.32
N GLY A 30 4.59 18.95 5.40
CA GLY A 30 3.18 19.30 5.59
C GLY A 30 2.55 18.58 6.78
N LEU A 31 2.78 17.27 6.92
CA LEU A 31 2.30 16.49 8.07
C LEU A 31 2.88 16.98 9.40
N ARG A 32 4.12 17.46 9.42
CA ARG A 32 4.76 18.06 10.60
C ARG A 32 4.07 19.38 11.00
N MET A 33 3.58 20.15 10.04
CA MET A 33 2.80 21.36 10.31
C MET A 33 1.37 21.05 10.77
N HIS A 34 0.83 19.91 10.36
CA HIS A 34 -0.50 19.45 10.74
C HIS A 34 -0.52 18.70 12.09
N ALA A 35 0.61 18.13 12.51
CA ALA A 35 0.73 17.40 13.77
C ALA A 35 0.56 18.30 15.01
N ASP A 36 0.14 17.68 16.11
CA ASP A 36 0.05 18.30 17.44
C ASP A 36 1.44 18.66 18.00
N ASP A 37 1.46 19.24 19.20
CA ASP A 37 2.71 19.62 19.88
C ASP A 37 3.62 18.43 20.22
N HIS A 38 3.10 17.21 20.16
CA HIS A 38 3.82 15.97 20.42
C HIS A 38 4.18 15.22 19.13
N GLY A 39 3.93 15.80 17.96
CA GLY A 39 4.24 15.19 16.68
C GLY A 39 3.27 14.08 16.27
N ARG A 40 2.04 14.14 16.76
CA ARG A 40 0.98 13.15 16.49
C ARG A 40 -0.17 13.78 15.71
N GLY A 41 -0.85 12.96 14.91
CA GLY A 41 -2.01 13.39 14.14
C GLY A 41 -2.90 12.23 13.73
N PHE A 42 -4.14 12.53 13.36
CA PHE A 42 -5.02 11.56 12.71
C PHE A 42 -4.72 11.50 11.20
N VAL A 43 -4.87 10.32 10.61
CA VAL A 43 -4.75 10.15 9.16
C VAL A 43 -6.11 10.45 8.52
N GLU A 44 -6.44 11.73 8.42
CA GLU A 44 -7.64 12.21 7.75
C GLU A 44 -7.29 12.66 6.32
N PHE A 45 -7.31 11.73 5.36
CA PHE A 45 -6.78 11.95 4.00
C PHE A 45 -7.27 13.24 3.34
N ARG A 46 -8.58 13.52 3.42
CA ARG A 46 -9.16 14.73 2.82
C ARG A 46 -8.62 16.01 3.44
N GLN A 47 -8.44 16.03 4.76
CA GLN A 47 -7.90 17.18 5.46
C GLN A 47 -6.42 17.35 5.16
N ILE A 48 -5.66 16.26 5.19
CA ILE A 48 -4.23 16.28 4.85
C ILE A 48 -4.02 16.76 3.41
N LEU A 49 -4.82 16.29 2.45
CA LEU A 49 -4.75 16.75 1.07
C LEU A 49 -5.07 18.25 0.95
N ALA A 50 -6.13 18.71 1.62
CA ALA A 50 -6.51 20.12 1.59
C ALA A 50 -5.44 21.03 2.20
N ASP A 51 -4.79 20.60 3.29
CA ASP A 51 -3.81 21.41 4.02
C ASP A 51 -2.42 21.35 3.40
N VAL A 52 -1.99 20.18 2.91
CA VAL A 52 -0.62 19.94 2.41
C VAL A 52 -0.51 20.10 0.90
N TRP A 53 -1.56 19.79 0.15
CA TRP A 53 -1.60 19.82 -1.32
C TRP A 53 -2.78 20.64 -1.86
N PRO A 54 -3.00 21.89 -1.41
CA PRO A 54 -4.21 22.66 -1.73
C PRO A 54 -4.41 22.95 -3.22
N GLU A 55 -3.32 23.12 -3.97
CA GLU A 55 -3.34 23.58 -5.37
C GLU A 55 -3.01 22.47 -6.38
N THR A 56 -2.79 21.23 -5.92
CA THR A 56 -2.27 20.15 -6.76
C THR A 56 -3.22 18.95 -6.77
N SER A 57 -3.69 18.58 -7.96
CA SER A 57 -4.53 17.38 -8.16
C SER A 57 -3.72 16.10 -8.41
N GLU A 58 -2.40 16.22 -8.59
CA GLU A 58 -1.50 15.07 -8.83
C GLU A 58 -1.39 14.15 -7.62
N VAL A 59 -1.53 14.70 -6.41
CA VAL A 59 -1.52 13.93 -5.17
C VAL A 59 -2.95 13.58 -4.81
N THR A 60 -3.36 12.36 -5.15
CA THR A 60 -4.66 11.80 -4.77
C THR A 60 -4.59 11.09 -3.42
N GLU A 61 -5.73 10.67 -2.87
CA GLU A 61 -5.76 9.87 -1.64
C GLU A 61 -4.90 8.61 -1.75
N SER A 62 -4.88 7.93 -2.91
CA SER A 62 -4.05 6.74 -3.12
C SER A 62 -2.55 7.06 -3.10
N VAL A 63 -2.15 8.17 -3.74
CA VAL A 63 -0.75 8.63 -3.73
C VAL A 63 -0.33 9.03 -2.31
N LEU A 64 -1.23 9.68 -1.57
CA LEU A 64 -0.97 10.05 -0.18
C LEU A 64 -0.81 8.80 0.71
N VAL A 65 -1.60 7.74 0.50
CA VAL A 65 -1.39 6.45 1.17
C VAL A 65 0.02 5.92 0.89
N ASP A 66 0.45 5.91 -0.37
CA ASP A 66 1.80 5.45 -0.74
C ASP A 66 2.88 6.31 -0.06
N HIS A 67 2.71 7.63 -0.03
CA HIS A 67 3.64 8.52 0.69
C HIS A 67 3.73 8.19 2.18
N LEU A 68 2.59 7.96 2.85
CA LEU A 68 2.57 7.61 4.27
C LEU A 68 3.26 6.26 4.54
N LEU A 69 3.06 5.28 3.66
CA LEU A 69 3.72 3.99 3.76
C LEU A 69 5.24 4.11 3.56
N ILE A 70 5.70 4.89 2.58
CA ILE A 70 7.13 5.17 2.36
C ILE A 70 7.73 5.88 3.58
N LEU A 71 7.03 6.85 4.17
CA LEU A 71 7.48 7.54 5.38
C LEU A 71 7.57 6.60 6.59
N ALA A 72 6.65 5.65 6.70
CA ALA A 72 6.68 4.65 7.76
C ALA A 72 7.82 3.65 7.58
N GLU A 73 8.05 3.17 6.36
CA GLU A 73 9.16 2.28 6.02
C GLU A 73 10.52 2.94 6.27
N ALA A 74 10.64 4.23 5.96
CA ALA A 74 11.83 5.04 6.20
C ALA A 74 12.02 5.46 7.68
N GLU A 75 11.18 4.97 8.60
CA GLU A 75 11.21 5.30 10.03
C GLU A 75 11.10 6.81 10.32
N VAL A 76 10.44 7.56 9.42
CA VAL A 76 10.15 9.00 9.66
C VAL A 76 8.93 9.13 10.56
N ILE A 77 7.92 8.31 10.31
CA ILE A 77 6.67 8.26 11.09
C ILE A 77 6.36 6.82 11.51
N CYS A 78 5.57 6.69 12.56
CA CYS A 78 4.84 5.50 12.95
C CYS A 78 3.40 5.64 12.49
N LEU A 79 2.86 4.62 11.83
CA LEU A 79 1.41 4.49 11.64
C LEU A 79 0.87 3.51 12.69
N TYR A 80 -0.25 3.86 13.32
CA TYR A 80 -0.89 3.02 14.32
C TYR A 80 -2.40 3.28 14.33
N GLU A 81 -3.16 2.41 14.99
CA GLU A 81 -4.60 2.57 15.14
C GLU A 81 -4.95 2.87 16.59
N HIS A 82 -5.84 3.83 16.81
CA HIS A 82 -6.43 4.09 18.11
C HIS A 82 -7.93 4.35 17.98
N GLY A 83 -8.73 3.56 18.68
CA GLY A 83 -10.19 3.74 18.71
C GLY A 83 -10.85 3.64 17.34
N GLY A 84 -10.38 2.75 16.46
CA GLY A 84 -10.92 2.59 15.10
C GLY A 84 -10.46 3.66 14.11
N ARG A 85 -9.51 4.51 14.49
CA ARG A 85 -8.97 5.58 13.64
C ARG A 85 -7.49 5.37 13.40
N SER A 86 -7.08 5.56 12.15
CA SER A 86 -5.67 5.58 11.76
C SER A 86 -5.03 6.87 12.26
N CYS A 87 -3.90 6.72 12.94
CA CYS A 87 -3.10 7.81 13.50
C CYS A 87 -1.66 7.70 12.97
N TYR A 88 -0.95 8.82 13.03
CA TYR A 88 0.49 8.87 12.80
C TYR A 88 1.21 9.58 13.94
N ALA A 89 2.47 9.21 14.16
CA ALA A 89 3.37 9.88 15.10
C ALA A 89 4.77 9.99 14.48
N PHE A 90 5.42 11.14 14.58
CA PHE A 90 6.81 11.26 14.15
C PHE A 90 7.74 10.48 15.08
N VAL A 91 8.66 9.70 14.50
CA VAL A 91 9.66 8.95 15.29
C VAL A 91 10.63 9.90 15.97
N VAL A 92 11.06 10.93 15.24
CA VAL A 92 11.93 11.99 15.75
C VAL A 92 11.15 13.30 15.80
N TRP A 93 10.81 13.72 17.01
CA TRP A 93 10.11 14.98 17.29
C TRP A 93 10.98 15.93 18.13
N GLY A 94 10.91 17.22 17.81
CA GLY A 94 11.60 18.24 18.58
C GLY A 94 10.91 18.49 19.92
N ARG A 95 11.68 18.90 20.93
CA ARG A 95 11.09 19.33 22.20
C ARG A 95 10.25 20.61 21.98
N VAL A 96 8.98 20.56 22.37
CA VAL A 96 8.10 21.72 22.39
C VAL A 96 7.92 22.18 23.84
N ASP A 97 8.26 23.44 24.13
CA ASP A 97 8.07 23.99 25.46
C ASP A 97 6.58 24.21 25.76
N ARG A 98 6.15 23.70 26.92
CA ARG A 98 4.76 23.80 27.42
C ARG A 98 3.73 23.17 26.47
N ALA A 99 4.05 22.01 25.88
CA ALA A 99 3.17 21.25 24.99
C ALA A 99 1.74 21.16 25.55
N GLY A 100 0.74 21.41 24.71
CA GLY A 100 -0.67 21.28 25.10
C GLY A 100 -1.05 19.83 25.37
N ASP A 101 -2.17 19.64 26.08
CA ASP A 101 -2.79 18.33 26.19
C ASP A 101 -3.26 17.86 24.80
N THR A 102 -3.09 16.57 24.52
CA THR A 102 -3.56 15.99 23.27
C THR A 102 -4.55 14.86 23.52
N ALA A 103 -5.52 14.77 22.62
CA ALA A 103 -6.48 13.68 22.58
C ALA A 103 -5.91 12.43 21.88
N ILE A 104 -4.73 12.56 21.25
CA ILE A 104 -4.10 11.49 20.48
C ILE A 104 -3.11 10.76 21.40
N PRO A 105 -3.31 9.46 21.70
CA PRO A 105 -2.42 8.74 22.61
C PRO A 105 -1.04 8.54 21.99
N GLU A 106 -0.10 8.13 22.82
CA GLU A 106 1.21 7.71 22.32
C GLU A 106 1.04 6.41 21.52
N PRO A 107 1.77 6.24 20.40
CA PRO A 107 1.81 4.93 19.74
C PRO A 107 2.23 3.87 20.77
N PRO A 108 1.65 2.66 20.72
CA PRO A 108 2.07 1.58 21.61
C PRO A 108 3.58 1.36 21.44
N PRO A 109 4.32 1.09 22.53
CA PRO A 109 5.76 0.85 22.44
C PRO A 109 5.98 -0.26 21.42
N PHE A 110 6.73 0.04 20.37
CA PHE A 110 7.02 -0.93 19.32
C PHE A 110 7.56 -2.21 19.96
N ALA A 111 6.79 -3.30 19.90
CA ALA A 111 7.38 -4.62 19.97
C ALA A 111 8.44 -4.64 18.88
N ARG A 112 9.70 -4.77 19.28
CA ARG A 112 10.86 -4.73 18.41
C ARG A 112 10.59 -5.57 17.15
N ARG A 113 11.07 -5.07 16.00
CA ARG A 113 11.08 -5.78 14.71
C ARG A 113 11.31 -7.27 14.92
N SER A 114 10.35 -8.07 14.47
CA SER A 114 10.44 -9.51 14.32
C SER A 114 11.72 -9.88 13.55
N ARG A 115 12.79 -10.18 14.29
CA ARG A 115 13.69 -11.30 13.98
C ARG A 115 13.16 -12.58 14.64
N GLU A 116 11.85 -12.71 14.73
CA GLU A 116 11.22 -14.00 14.98
C GLU A 116 10.94 -14.63 13.60
N PRO A 117 11.38 -15.88 13.37
CA PRO A 117 11.12 -16.58 12.12
C PRO A 117 9.61 -16.65 11.93
N ARG A 118 9.16 -16.67 10.66
CA ARG A 118 7.79 -17.06 10.32
C ARG A 118 7.53 -18.45 10.90
N GLU A 119 7.01 -18.50 12.11
CA GLU A 119 6.31 -19.68 12.61
C GLU A 119 5.00 -19.77 11.84
N THR A 120 5.08 -20.57 10.78
CA THR A 120 4.08 -21.56 10.38
C THR A 120 2.82 -21.56 11.24
N LEU A 121 1.82 -20.76 10.86
CA LEU A 121 0.43 -21.09 11.19
C LEU A 121 -0.10 -22.06 10.13
N ALA A 122 0.39 -23.29 10.26
CA ALA A 122 -0.29 -24.50 9.84
C ALA A 122 -0.75 -25.19 11.14
N ALA A 123 -2.02 -25.03 11.51
CA ALA A 123 -2.73 -25.94 12.42
C ALA A 123 -4.21 -25.54 12.48
N GLY A 124 -5.02 -26.29 11.74
CA GLY A 124 -6.47 -26.21 11.68
C GLY A 124 -6.97 -27.42 10.91
N GLU A 125 -6.57 -28.59 11.40
CA GLU A 125 -6.89 -29.91 10.85
C GLU A 125 -8.40 -30.09 10.68
N ARG A 126 -8.81 -30.54 9.50
CA ARG A 126 -9.92 -31.48 9.39
C ARG A 126 -9.56 -32.53 8.35
N GLU A 127 -9.25 -33.71 8.87
CA GLU A 127 -9.08 -34.96 8.16
C GLU A 127 -10.23 -35.21 7.17
N GLY A 128 -9.86 -35.70 6.00
CA GLY A 128 -10.74 -36.07 4.91
C GLY A 128 -9.95 -36.79 3.82
N GLU A 129 -9.35 -37.92 4.23
CA GLU A 129 -8.74 -38.98 3.44
C GLU A 129 -9.45 -39.23 2.09
N ARG A 130 -8.68 -39.19 0.99
CA ARG A 130 -8.78 -40.16 -0.12
C ARG A 130 -7.62 -39.98 -1.10
N GLU A 131 -6.74 -40.98 -1.06
CA GLU A 131 -5.71 -41.27 -2.05
C GLU A 131 -6.30 -41.64 -3.42
N ARG A 132 -5.66 -41.15 -4.48
CA ARG A 132 -5.45 -41.77 -5.81
C ARG A 132 -4.58 -40.76 -6.57
N GLY A 133 -3.27 -40.97 -6.72
CA GLY A 133 -2.68 -42.10 -7.44
C GLY A 133 -2.56 -41.71 -8.91
N GLY A 134 -1.35 -41.41 -9.37
CA GLY A 134 -1.10 -41.10 -10.78
C GLY A 134 0.21 -40.38 -11.04
N GLU A 135 1.31 -41.11 -10.92
CA GLU A 135 2.61 -40.76 -11.51
C GLU A 135 2.48 -40.57 -13.02
N ARG A 136 3.16 -39.55 -13.57
CA ARG A 136 3.69 -39.62 -14.94
C ARG A 136 4.85 -38.65 -15.13
N GLU A 137 5.99 -39.26 -15.43
CA GLU A 137 7.21 -38.70 -15.98
C GLU A 137 6.99 -38.06 -17.37
N GLY A 138 7.96 -37.25 -17.80
CA GLY A 138 8.12 -36.70 -19.15
C GLY A 138 8.60 -35.24 -19.06
N GLU A 139 9.89 -34.95 -18.97
CA GLU A 139 10.92 -34.98 -20.03
C GLU A 139 10.82 -33.79 -21.01
N SER A 140 11.89 -32.97 -21.02
CA SER A 140 12.30 -31.98 -22.05
C SER A 140 11.27 -30.88 -22.40
N GLU A 141 11.60 -29.68 -22.85
CA GLU A 141 12.57 -29.30 -23.86
C GLU A 141 12.72 -27.78 -23.82
N ARG A 142 13.94 -27.29 -24.05
CA ARG A 142 14.21 -25.88 -24.28
C ARG A 142 13.70 -25.53 -25.68
N GLU A 143 12.85 -24.53 -25.82
CA GLU A 143 12.73 -23.80 -27.08
C GLU A 143 12.50 -22.31 -26.82
N ARG A 144 13.58 -21.55 -26.98
CA ARG A 144 13.48 -20.19 -27.49
C ARG A 144 13.23 -20.33 -28.98
N GLU A 145 12.10 -19.85 -29.48
CA GLU A 145 12.01 -19.33 -30.84
C GLU A 145 10.80 -18.39 -30.99
N THR A 146 10.94 -17.50 -31.94
CA THR A 146 10.37 -16.15 -32.00
C THR A 146 9.14 -16.11 -32.92
N PRO A 147 8.75 -14.94 -33.47
CA PRO A 147 7.42 -14.37 -33.35
C PRO A 147 6.52 -14.75 -34.54
N ARG A 148 5.35 -15.34 -34.29
CA ARG A 148 4.30 -15.47 -35.30
C ARG A 148 2.92 -15.14 -34.75
N MET A 149 2.49 -13.93 -35.11
CA MET A 149 1.20 -13.58 -35.71
C MET A 149 -0.10 -13.95 -34.95
N SER A 150 -0.84 -12.89 -34.62
CA SER A 150 -2.29 -12.78 -34.82
C SER A 150 -3.16 -13.97 -34.36
N ARG A 151 -3.53 -13.93 -33.08
CA ARG A 151 -4.86 -14.36 -32.65
C ARG A 151 -5.25 -13.45 -31.50
N GLU A 152 -6.29 -12.65 -31.69
CA GLU A 152 -6.88 -11.84 -30.63
C GLU A 152 -7.12 -12.75 -29.42
N VAL A 153 -6.26 -12.64 -28.41
CA VAL A 153 -6.44 -13.35 -27.15
C VAL A 153 -7.69 -12.73 -26.54
N LEU A 154 -8.80 -13.45 -26.65
CA LEU A 154 -10.06 -13.02 -26.06
C LEU A 154 -9.88 -12.92 -24.55
N PRO A 155 -10.51 -11.92 -23.90
CA PRO A 155 -10.45 -11.81 -22.46
C PRO A 155 -11.04 -13.08 -21.81
N PRO A 156 -10.42 -13.62 -20.76
CA PRO A 156 -10.95 -14.78 -20.05
C PRO A 156 -12.33 -14.42 -19.46
N ASP A 157 -13.27 -15.35 -19.45
CA ASP A 157 -14.63 -15.08 -18.96
C ASP A 157 -14.60 -14.53 -17.52
N PRO A 158 -15.31 -13.42 -17.21
CA PRO A 158 -15.42 -12.91 -15.85
C PRO A 158 -16.18 -13.84 -14.90
N PHE A 159 -16.81 -14.92 -15.37
CA PHE A 159 -17.53 -15.87 -14.54
C PHE A 159 -16.91 -17.27 -14.57
N CYS A 160 -17.20 -18.07 -13.53
CA CYS A 160 -16.75 -19.46 -13.50
C CYS A 160 -17.61 -20.33 -14.42
N ALA A 161 -17.09 -21.51 -14.80
CA ALA A 161 -17.80 -22.47 -15.65
C ALA A 161 -19.18 -22.89 -15.09
N ASP A 162 -19.35 -22.84 -13.76
CA ASP A 162 -20.61 -23.18 -13.10
C ASP A 162 -21.69 -22.10 -13.25
N HIS A 163 -21.29 -20.86 -13.56
CA HIS A 163 -22.19 -19.70 -13.65
C HIS A 163 -21.83 -18.81 -14.85
N PRO A 164 -21.97 -19.26 -16.10
CA PRO A 164 -21.53 -18.51 -17.28
C PRO A 164 -22.22 -17.15 -17.46
N GLY A 165 -23.41 -16.96 -16.87
CA GLY A 165 -24.14 -15.68 -16.86
C GLY A 165 -23.96 -14.85 -15.59
N GLY A 166 -23.12 -15.32 -14.67
CA GLY A 166 -23.03 -14.78 -13.31
C GLY A 166 -24.14 -15.26 -12.38
N ILE A 167 -23.94 -15.01 -11.10
CA ILE A 167 -24.87 -15.34 -10.02
C ILE A 167 -24.90 -14.17 -9.03
N LEU A 168 -26.04 -13.93 -8.39
CA LEU A 168 -26.21 -12.88 -7.37
C LEU A 168 -25.61 -13.28 -6.02
N GLU A 169 -25.53 -14.58 -5.75
CA GLU A 169 -24.94 -15.12 -4.52
C GLU A 169 -23.40 -15.04 -4.55
N PRO A 170 -22.75 -14.90 -3.38
CA PRO A 170 -21.30 -14.83 -3.30
C PRO A 170 -20.65 -16.16 -3.74
N CYS A 171 -20.04 -16.17 -4.93
CA CYS A 171 -19.27 -17.31 -5.42
C CYS A 171 -17.78 -16.97 -5.53
N ILE A 172 -16.95 -17.71 -4.79
CA ILE A 172 -15.49 -17.53 -4.76
C ILE A 172 -14.87 -17.77 -6.16
N ALA A 173 -15.39 -18.76 -6.91
CA ALA A 173 -14.91 -19.05 -8.25
C ALA A 173 -15.21 -17.91 -9.24
N CYS A 174 -16.41 -17.31 -9.17
CA CYS A 174 -16.75 -16.11 -9.93
C CYS A 174 -15.87 -14.92 -9.54
N GLN A 175 -15.61 -14.71 -8.25
CA GLN A 175 -14.72 -13.64 -7.80
C GLN A 175 -13.30 -13.80 -8.36
N ASN A 176 -12.77 -15.02 -8.36
CA ASN A 176 -11.46 -15.33 -8.94
C ASN A 176 -11.44 -15.15 -10.47
N ALA A 177 -12.50 -15.53 -11.18
CA ALA A 177 -12.65 -15.30 -12.61
C ALA A 177 -12.64 -13.81 -12.95
N ARG A 178 -13.39 -12.98 -12.21
CA ARG A 178 -13.37 -11.51 -12.34
C ARG A 178 -11.98 -10.92 -12.10
N LEU A 179 -11.26 -11.40 -11.10
CA LEU A 179 -9.89 -10.95 -10.82
C LEU A 179 -8.92 -11.30 -11.96
N ARG A 180 -9.04 -12.50 -12.56
CA ARG A 180 -8.25 -12.90 -13.73
C ARG A 180 -8.56 -12.05 -14.96
N ASN A 181 -9.84 -11.82 -15.24
CA ASN A 181 -10.28 -10.94 -16.32
C ASN A 181 -9.75 -9.52 -16.13
N LYS A 182 -9.88 -8.95 -14.92
CA LYS A 182 -9.33 -7.62 -14.60
C LYS A 182 -7.82 -7.54 -14.86
N ARG A 183 -7.03 -8.51 -14.35
CA ARG A 183 -5.58 -8.57 -14.58
C ARG A 183 -5.23 -8.63 -16.07
N PHE A 184 -5.96 -9.43 -16.84
CA PHE A 184 -5.76 -9.52 -18.28
C PHE A 184 -5.99 -8.16 -18.98
N LEU A 185 -7.09 -7.47 -18.65
CA LEU A 185 -7.40 -6.15 -19.22
C LEU A 185 -6.37 -5.09 -18.81
N ASP A 186 -5.87 -5.14 -17.57
CA ASP A 186 -4.85 -4.22 -17.07
C ASP A 186 -3.52 -4.40 -17.82
N ILE A 187 -3.09 -5.64 -18.05
CA ILE A 187 -1.90 -5.96 -18.85
C ILE A 187 -2.07 -5.46 -20.28
N ARG A 188 -3.21 -5.74 -20.93
CA ARG A 188 -3.48 -5.25 -22.30
C ARG A 188 -3.48 -3.73 -22.39
N ARG A 189 -4.05 -3.04 -21.40
CA ARG A 189 -4.04 -1.57 -21.34
C ARG A 189 -2.62 -1.02 -21.13
N TRP A 190 -1.77 -1.73 -20.40
CA TRP A 190 -0.37 -1.37 -20.25
C TRP A 190 0.40 -1.58 -21.56
N GLU A 191 0.25 -2.74 -22.20
CA GLU A 191 0.87 -3.07 -23.50
C GLU A 191 0.49 -2.06 -24.59
N MET A 192 -0.79 -1.71 -24.72
CA MET A 192 -1.25 -0.72 -25.71
C MET A 192 -0.60 0.65 -25.49
N ARG A 193 -0.36 1.04 -24.23
CA ARG A 193 0.28 2.34 -23.92
C ARG A 193 1.79 2.35 -24.18
N HIS A 194 2.46 1.20 -24.17
CA HIS A 194 3.91 1.10 -24.29
C HIS A 194 4.37 0.67 -25.69
N ASN A 195 3.53 -0.03 -26.47
CA ASN A 195 3.84 -0.35 -27.86
C ASN A 195 3.86 0.90 -28.78
N ASP A 196 3.20 2.00 -28.39
CA ASP A 196 3.20 3.26 -29.14
C ASP A 196 4.55 4.01 -29.02
N ASP A 197 5.37 3.71 -28.01
CA ASP A 197 6.64 4.41 -27.73
C ASP A 197 7.86 3.80 -28.47
N ASP A 198 7.78 2.54 -28.92
CA ASP A 198 8.87 1.82 -29.63
C ASP A 198 8.84 2.00 -31.16
N SER A 199 8.01 2.92 -31.68
CA SER A 199 7.77 3.11 -33.13
C SER A 199 8.55 4.27 -33.78
N PHE A 200 9.65 4.75 -33.19
CA PHE A 200 10.49 5.84 -33.72
C PHE A 200 11.95 5.46 -33.97
#